data_AF-A0A7J0GTG7-F1
#
_entry.id   AF-A0A7J0GTG7-F1
#
_cell.length_a   1.000
_cell.length_b   1.000
_cell.length_c   1.000
_cell.angle_alpha   90.00
_cell.angle_beta   90.00
_cell.angle_gamma   90.00
#
_symmetry.space_group_name_H-M   'P 1'
#
loop_
_entity.id
_entity.type
_entity.pdbx_description
1 polymer ?
#
loop_
_entity_poly.entity_id
_entity_poly.type
_entity_poly.pdbx_seq_one_letter_code
_entity_poly.pdbx_strand_id
1 'polypeptide(L)' 'MSSGLWDSVLELTNMAQEKGSDPLLWALQVSSNLNCAGVVLPCPELANLLVSHICWANNVPIAWKFLERVVITWA' A
#
# COMPACT_ATOMS: atom_id res chain seq x y z
N MET A 1 -14.14 -11.37 8.99
CA MET A 1 -13.90 -10.04 9.59
C MET A 1 -12.46 -9.62 9.33
N SER A 2 -12.12 -9.36 8.07
CA SER A 2 -10.74 -9.03 7.66
C SER A 2 -10.68 -7.82 6.73
N SER A 3 -11.79 -7.08 6.55
CA SER A 3 -11.86 -5.93 5.65
C SER A 3 -11.18 -4.68 6.23
N GLY A 4 -11.32 -4.42 7.53
CA GLY A 4 -10.87 -3.17 8.14
C GLY A 4 -9.38 -2.83 7.95
N LEU A 5 -8.48 -3.81 8.05
CA LEU A 5 -7.04 -3.57 7.84
C LEU A 5 -6.73 -3.14 6.40
N TRP A 6 -7.28 -3.88 5.44
CA TRP A 6 -7.06 -3.64 4.01
C TRP A 6 -7.74 -2.35 3.55
N ASP A 7 -8.95 -2.06 4.04
CA ASP A 7 -9.62 -0.78 3.84
C ASP A 7 -8.78 0.39 4.38
N SER A 8 -8.20 0.26 5.58
CA SER A 8 -7.31 1.28 6.14
C SER A 8 -6.05 1.49 5.27
N VAL A 9 -5.47 0.43 4.71
CA VAL A 9 -4.32 0.53 3.80
C VAL A 9 -4.71 1.26 2.51
N LEU A 10 -5.88 0.97 1.95
CA LEU A 10 -6.39 1.66 0.76
C LEU A 10 -6.64 3.14 1.04
N GLU A 11 -7.22 3.47 2.19
CA GLU A 11 -7.44 4.85 2.61
C GLU A 11 -6.12 5.61 2.76
N LEU A 12 -5.13 4.99 3.42
CA LEU A 12 -3.76 5.54 3.54
C LEU A 12 -3.11 5.78 2.17
N THR A 13 -3.33 4.86 1.23
CA THR A 13 -2.81 4.97 -0.14
C THR A 13 -3.46 6.12 -0.89
N ASN A 14 -4.79 6.25 -0.83
CA ASN A 14 -5.51 7.38 -1.45
C ASN A 14 -5.08 8.72 -0.84
N MET A 15 -4.99 8.81 0.49
CA MET A 15 -4.53 10.03 1.16
C MET A 15 -3.10 10.41 0.79
N ALA A 16 -2.20 9.42 0.68
CA ALA A 16 -0.83 9.65 0.25
C ALA A 16 -0.75 10.16 -1.19
N GLN A 17 -1.61 9.64 -2.08
CA GLN A 17 -1.72 10.09 -3.46
C GLN A 17 -2.23 11.52 -3.56
N GLU A 18 -3.34 11.86 -2.90
CA GLU A 18 -3.91 13.21 -2.92
C GLU A 18 -2.92 14.26 -2.39
N LYS A 19 -2.15 13.90 -1.37
CA LYS A 19 -1.13 14.78 -0.78
C LYS A 19 0.19 14.80 -1.56
N GLY A 20 0.37 13.96 -2.57
CA GLY A 20 1.66 13.78 -3.24
C GLY A 20 2.77 13.35 -2.28
N SER A 21 2.42 12.52 -1.29
CA SER A 21 3.33 12.07 -0.23
C SER A 21 4.46 11.21 -0.81
N ASP A 22 5.60 11.25 -0.11
CA ASP A 22 6.78 10.50 -0.53
C ASP A 22 6.50 8.97 -0.52
N PRO A 23 6.82 8.24 -1.60
CA PRO A 23 6.60 6.80 -1.69
C PRO A 23 7.29 5.95 -0.63
N LEU A 24 8.47 6.35 -0.17
CA LEU A 24 9.17 5.64 0.90
C LEU A 24 8.46 5.86 2.24
N LEU A 25 8.00 7.09 2.51
CA LEU A 25 7.30 7.40 3.75
C LEU A 25 5.97 6.64 3.85
N TRP A 26 5.20 6.58 2.76
CA TRP A 26 3.99 5.76 2.72
C TRP A 26 4.31 4.26 2.92
N ALA A 27 5.35 3.74 2.28
CA ALA A 27 5.72 2.32 2.41
C ALA A 27 6.11 1.97 3.85
N LEU A 28 6.83 2.85 4.56
CA LEU A 28 7.16 2.68 5.98
C LEU A 28 5.90 2.65 6.87
N GLN A 29 4.95 3.56 6.61
CA GLN A 29 3.69 3.60 7.38
C GLN A 29 2.84 2.35 7.16
N VAL A 30 2.68 1.90 5.92
CA VAL A 30 1.97 0.66 5.59
C VAL A 30 2.69 -0.55 6.21
N SER A 31 4.02 -0.61 6.10
CA SER A 31 4.81 -1.67 6.73
C SER A 31 4.59 -1.73 8.24
N SER A 32 4.62 -0.58 8.92
CA SER A 32 4.43 -0.51 10.36
C SER A 32 3.03 -0.94 10.78
N ASN A 33 2.00 -0.51 10.05
CA ASN A 33 0.61 -0.91 10.33
C ASN A 33 0.40 -2.42 10.15
N LEU A 34 0.94 -2.99 9.07
CA LEU A 34 0.85 -4.41 8.79
C LEU A 34 1.61 -5.23 9.83
N ASN A 35 2.81 -4.80 10.21
CA ASN A 35 3.59 -5.47 11.25
C ASN A 35 2.89 -5.41 12.63
N CYS A 36 2.30 -4.28 13.00
CA CYS A 36 1.48 -4.16 14.21
C CYS A 36 0.24 -5.07 14.18
N ALA A 37 -0.32 -5.32 12.99
CA ALA A 37 -1.42 -6.27 12.78
C ALA A 37 -0.96 -7.74 12.71
N GLY A 38 0.34 -8.02 12.87
CA GLY A 38 0.90 -9.37 12.82
C GLY A 38 1.07 -9.93 11.40
N VAL A 39 0.96 -9.08 10.37
CA VAL A 39 1.19 -9.47 8.99
C VAL A 39 2.69 -9.51 8.71
N VAL A 40 3.18 -10.67 8.28
CA VAL A 40 4.57 -10.86 7.89
C VAL A 40 4.78 -10.28 6.48
N LEU A 41 5.86 -9.53 6.31
CA LEU A 41 6.26 -8.96 5.04
C LEU A 41 7.46 -9.73 4.46
N PRO A 42 7.54 -9.95 3.14
CA PRO A 42 6.61 -9.47 2.11
C PRO A 42 5.25 -10.21 2.11
N CYS A 43 4.16 -9.44 1.96
CA CYS A 43 2.79 -9.96 1.95
C CYS A 43 2.20 -9.91 0.53
N PRO A 44 1.94 -11.08 -0.10
CA PRO A 44 1.38 -11.14 -1.45
C PRO A 44 -0.07 -10.65 -1.51
N GLU A 45 -0.86 -10.81 -0.45
CA GLU A 45 -2.22 -10.24 -0.40
C GLU A 45 -2.21 -8.71 -0.55
N LEU A 46 -1.24 -8.01 0.03
CA LEU A 46 -1.11 -6.57 -0.14
C LEU A 46 -0.81 -6.21 -1.59
N ALA A 47 0.14 -6.91 -2.23
CA ALA A 47 0.47 -6.65 -3.62
C ALA A 47 -0.75 -6.81 -4.52
N ASN A 48 -1.54 -7.87 -4.31
CA ASN A 48 -2.79 -8.09 -5.02
C ASN A 48 -3.83 -6.99 -4.78
N LEU A 49 -3.97 -6.54 -3.52
CA LEU A 49 -4.88 -5.46 -3.16
C LEU A 49 -4.52 -4.15 -3.87
N LEU A 50 -3.24 -3.77 -3.83
CA LEU A 50 -2.75 -2.55 -4.47
C LEU A 50 -2.88 -2.61 -5.98
N VAL A 51 -2.49 -3.73 -6.62
CA VAL A 51 -2.65 -3.92 -8.07
C VAL A 51 -4.12 -3.82 -8.47
N SER A 52 -5.02 -4.47 -7.73
CA SER A 52 -6.46 -4.38 -7.99
C SER A 52 -6.97 -2.93 -7.88
N HIS A 53 -6.57 -2.22 -6.82
CA HIS A 53 -6.96 -0.82 -6.61
C HIS A 53 -6.46 0.12 -7.71
N ILE A 54 -5.19 -0.05 -8.12
CA ILE A 54 -4.57 0.75 -9.18
C ILE A 54 -5.24 0.48 -10.53
N CYS A 55 -5.45 -0.80 -10.88
CA CYS A 55 -6.01 -1.19 -12.18
C CYS A 55 -7.46 -0.71 -12.39
N TRP A 56 -8.27 -0.65 -11.32
CA TRP A 56 -9.70 -0.36 -11.45
C TRP A 56 -10.09 1.06 -11.07
N ALA A 57 -9.38 1.71 -10.14
CA ALA A 57 -9.82 2.98 -9.56
C ALA A 57 -8.76 4.09 -9.63
N ASN A 58 -7.48 3.77 -9.81
CA ASN A 58 -6.42 4.74 -9.56
C ASN A 58 -5.21 4.59 -10.48
N ASN A 59 -5.46 4.42 -11.78
CA ASN A 59 -4.44 4.18 -12.80
C ASN A 59 -3.63 5.44 -13.14
N VAL A 60 -2.88 5.94 -12.16
CA VAL A 60 -2.01 7.11 -12.25
C VAL A 60 -0.55 6.70 -11.95
N PRO A 61 0.46 7.36 -12.56
CA PRO A 61 1.86 6.94 -12.43
C PRO A 61 2.37 6.91 -10.98
N ILE A 62 1.85 7.77 -10.10
CA ILE A 62 2.24 7.81 -8.69
C ILE A 62 1.78 6.57 -7.92
N ALA A 63 0.67 5.95 -8.30
CA ALA A 63 0.16 4.76 -7.64
C ALA A 63 1.07 3.55 -7.89
N TRP A 64 1.58 3.44 -9.12
CA TRP A 64 2.58 2.44 -9.49
C TRP A 64 3.90 2.63 -8.74
N LYS A 65 4.34 3.88 -8.52
CA LYS A 65 5.55 4.16 -7.70
C LYS A 65 5.42 3.67 -6.27
N PHE A 66 4.22 3.76 -5.68
CA PHE A 66 3.95 3.22 -4.36
C PHE A 66 4.12 1.69 -4.38
N LEU A 67 3.49 0.98 -5.33
CA LEU A 67 3.66 -0.47 -5.49
C LEU A 67 5.14 -0.87 -5.66
N GLU A 68 5.86 -0.20 -6.57
CA GLU A 68 7.30 -0.44 -6.78
C GLU A 68 8.10 -0.26 -5.47
N ARG A 69 7.79 0.79 -4.70
CA ARG A 69 8.53 1.07 -3.46
C ARG A 69 8.31 -0.01 -2.41
N VAL A 70 7.09 -0.54 -2.31
CA VAL A 70 6.77 -1.68 -1.43
C VAL A 70 7.57 -2.91 -1.82
N VAL A 71 7.53 -3.27 -3.10
CA VAL A 71 8.19 -4.46 -3.64
C VAL A 71 9.70 -4.38 -3.45
N ILE A 72 10.30 -3.21 -3.67
CA ILE A 72 11.75 -2.99 -3.48
C ILE A 72 12.15 -2.98 -1.99
N THR A 73 11.29 -2.49 -1.09
CA THR A 73 11.64 -2.38 0.34
C THR A 73 11.59 -3.74 1.04
N TRP A 74 10.86 -4.72 0.51
CA TRP A 74 10.66 -6.03 1.12
C TRP A 74 11.26 -7.21 0.33
N ALA A 75 11.95 -6.92 -0.76
CA ALA A 75 12.81 -7.86 -1.49
C ALA A 75 14.23 -7.83 -0.92
#